data_AF-N6ZB35-F1
#
_entry.id   AF-N6ZB35-F1
#
_cell.length_a   1.000
_cell.length_b   1.000
_cell.length_c   1.000
_cell.angle_alpha   90.00
_cell.angle_beta   90.00
_cell.angle_gamma   90.00
#
_symmetry.space_group_name_H-M   'P 1'
#
loop_
_entity.id
_entity.type
_entity.pdbx_description
1 polymer ?
#
loop_
_entity_poly.entity_id
_entity_poly.type
_entity_poly.pdbx_seq_one_letter_code
_entity_poly.pdbx_strand_id
1 'polypeptide(L)'
;MIGEHRRLWQLLELVGREAFHLQGVVDRLFVSDAIDADWAEGITTTPEGIDRLESFVGKFSRMQDTTMDKLLPAFLTAIGERNGTVLDNLNRAEKLGFVSDADAWLAMRMLRNRLVHEYVEDPAELAAALTKARDLVPELKQCYEAIQHYARKHIPDHTSTK
;
A
#
# COMPACT_ATOMS: atom_id res chain seq x y z
N MET A 1 18.01 7.12 18.10
CA MET A 1 17.06 8.25 18.16
C MET A 1 17.12 9.19 16.95
N ILE A 2 18.10 10.09 16.80
CA ILE A 2 18.09 11.10 15.69
C ILE A 2 18.11 10.45 14.29
N GLY A 3 18.92 9.41 14.10
CA GLY A 3 18.99 8.68 12.82
C GLY A 3 17.71 7.93 12.46
N GLU A 4 17.03 7.35 13.46
CA GLU A 4 15.77 6.63 13.28
C GLU A 4 14.63 7.59 12.93
N HIS A 5 14.54 8.72 13.61
CA HIS A 5 13.56 9.77 13.30
C HIS A 5 13.75 10.31 11.88
N ARG A 6 14.99 10.60 11.47
CA ARG A 6 15.28 11.04 10.10
C ARG A 6 14.84 10.00 9.07
N ARG A 7 15.13 8.71 9.32
CA ARG A 7 14.72 7.62 8.43
C ARG A 7 13.21 7.50 8.32
N LEU A 8 12.49 7.62 9.44
CA LEU A 8 11.03 7.61 9.46
C LEU A 8 10.45 8.74 8.60
N TRP A 9 10.94 9.97 8.75
CA TRP A 9 10.45 11.11 7.95
C TRP A 9 10.69 10.94 6.45
N GLN A 10 11.86 10.44 6.04
CA GLN A 10 12.13 10.11 4.63
C GLN A 10 11.18 9.04 4.08
N LEU A 11 10.81 8.05 4.91
CA LEU A 11 9.85 7.00 4.53
C LEU A 11 8.43 7.57 4.43
N LEU A 12 8.02 8.46 5.34
CA LEU A 12 6.72 9.13 5.29
C LEU A 12 6.55 9.98 4.03
N GLU A 13 7.61 10.67 3.61
CA GLU A 13 7.60 11.42 2.35
C GLU A 13 7.53 10.49 1.13
N LEU A 14 8.28 9.38 1.15
CA LEU A 14 8.26 8.39 0.07
C LEU A 14 6.88 7.77 -0.09
N VAL A 15 6.30 7.24 0.99
CA VAL A 15 4.98 6.62 0.97
C VAL A 15 3.90 7.63 0.61
N GLY A 16 4.04 8.90 1.01
CA GLY A 16 3.14 9.97 0.57
C GLY A 16 3.12 10.17 -0.95
N ARG A 17 4.29 10.13 -1.61
CA ARG A 17 4.37 10.18 -3.07
C ARG A 17 3.79 8.92 -3.72
N GLU A 18 4.02 7.76 -3.13
CA GLU A 18 3.46 6.49 -3.62
C GLU A 18 1.93 6.49 -3.52
N ALA A 19 1.36 6.96 -2.40
CA ALA A 19 -0.07 7.13 -2.20
C ALA A 19 -0.70 8.07 -3.23
N PHE A 20 -0.05 9.22 -3.48
CA PHE A 20 -0.49 10.16 -4.52
C PHE A 20 -0.51 9.52 -5.91
N HIS A 21 0.55 8.81 -6.30
CA HIS A 21 0.61 8.16 -7.61
C HIS A 21 -0.37 6.98 -7.73
N LEU A 22 -0.55 6.20 -6.66
CA LEU A 22 -1.51 5.09 -6.61
C LEU A 22 -2.94 5.61 -6.77
N GLN A 23 -3.32 6.63 -6.00
CA GLN A 23 -4.65 7.24 -6.14
C GLN A 23 -4.88 7.75 -7.57
N GLY A 24 -3.89 8.43 -8.14
CA GLY A 24 -4.01 8.94 -9.51
C GLY A 24 -4.26 7.85 -10.56
N VAL A 25 -3.69 6.64 -10.41
CA VAL A 25 -3.99 5.54 -11.34
C VAL A 25 -5.32 4.86 -11.02
N VAL A 26 -5.71 4.74 -9.74
CA VAL A 26 -7.04 4.24 -9.34
C VAL A 26 -8.14 5.07 -9.99
N ASP A 27 -8.05 6.39 -9.89
CA ASP A 27 -9.05 7.33 -10.43
C ASP A 27 -9.20 7.25 -11.95
N ARG A 28 -8.15 6.80 -12.66
CA ARG A 28 -8.14 6.68 -14.13
C ARG A 28 -8.45 5.27 -14.63
N LEU A 29 -8.15 4.25 -13.83
CA LEU A 29 -8.33 2.84 -14.20
C LEU A 29 -9.75 2.38 -13.87
N PHE A 30 -10.24 2.70 -12.67
CA PHE A 30 -11.51 2.23 -12.14
C PHE A 30 -12.60 3.30 -12.26
N VAL A 31 -12.80 3.80 -13.48
CA VAL A 31 -13.87 4.78 -13.79
C VAL A 31 -15.25 4.12 -13.87
N SER A 32 -15.28 2.81 -14.14
CA SER A 32 -16.48 1.99 -14.13
C SER A 32 -16.79 1.49 -12.72
N ASP A 33 -18.06 1.51 -12.34
CA ASP A 33 -18.54 0.92 -11.08
C ASP A 33 -18.48 -0.62 -11.13
N ALA A 34 -18.63 -1.22 -12.31
CA ALA A 34 -18.52 -2.66 -12.53
C ALA A 34 -17.13 -3.01 -13.07
N ILE A 35 -16.42 -3.85 -12.31
CA ILE A 35 -15.15 -4.48 -12.68
C ILE A 35 -15.46 -5.97 -12.83
N ASP A 36 -16.02 -6.34 -13.97
CA ASP A 36 -16.39 -7.71 -14.33
C ASP A 36 -15.48 -8.28 -15.44
N ALA A 37 -15.79 -9.49 -15.91
CA ALA A 37 -15.00 -10.18 -16.92
C ALA A 37 -14.91 -9.38 -18.24
N ASP A 38 -16.02 -8.78 -18.69
CA ASP A 38 -16.07 -7.98 -19.92
C ASP A 38 -15.19 -6.73 -19.78
N TRP A 39 -15.21 -6.07 -18.62
CA TRP A 39 -14.30 -4.96 -18.33
C TRP A 39 -12.83 -5.39 -18.36
N ALA A 40 -12.51 -6.55 -17.76
CA ALA A 40 -11.14 -7.07 -17.71
C ALA A 40 -10.64 -7.48 -19.10
N GLU A 41 -11.48 -8.09 -19.94
CA GLU A 41 -11.16 -8.37 -21.34
C GLU A 41 -10.97 -7.07 -22.14
N GLY A 42 -11.87 -6.11 -21.97
CA GLY A 42 -11.78 -4.82 -22.65
C GLY A 42 -10.49 -4.06 -22.33
N ILE A 43 -10.00 -4.12 -21.09
CA ILE A 43 -8.78 -3.41 -20.71
C ILE A 43 -7.49 -4.15 -21.10
N THR A 44 -7.55 -5.48 -21.22
CA THR A 44 -6.40 -6.31 -21.62
C THR A 44 -6.26 -6.44 -23.14
N THR A 45 -7.22 -5.95 -23.92
CA THR A 45 -7.18 -5.99 -25.39
C THR A 45 -6.58 -4.72 -26.03
N THR A 46 -6.26 -3.69 -25.24
CA THR A 46 -5.64 -2.45 -25.73
C THR A 46 -4.31 -2.16 -25.04
N PRO A 47 -3.26 -1.70 -25.75
CA PRO A 47 -1.98 -1.35 -25.13
C PRO A 47 -2.13 -0.34 -23.99
N GLU A 48 -2.97 0.68 -24.17
CA GLU A 48 -3.20 1.70 -23.15
C GLU A 48 -3.90 1.14 -21.91
N GLY A 49 -4.76 0.15 -22.09
CA GLY A 49 -5.42 -0.54 -20.99
C GLY A 49 -4.45 -1.42 -20.20
N ILE A 50 -3.63 -2.21 -20.89
CA ILE A 50 -2.56 -3.03 -20.30
C ILE A 50 -1.59 -2.13 -19.51
N ASP A 51 -1.12 -1.03 -20.10
CA ASP A 51 -0.21 -0.09 -19.43
C ASP A 51 -0.83 0.49 -18.15
N ARG A 52 -2.13 0.82 -18.15
CA ARG A 52 -2.82 1.32 -16.96
C ARG A 52 -2.95 0.24 -15.88
N LEU A 53 -3.26 -0.98 -16.27
CA LEU A 53 -3.34 -2.14 -15.40
C LEU A 53 -1.99 -2.41 -14.72
N GLU A 54 -0.91 -2.53 -15.50
CA GLU A 54 0.46 -2.74 -14.99
C GLU A 54 0.89 -1.58 -14.08
N SER A 55 0.56 -0.35 -14.47
CA SER A 55 0.83 0.85 -13.67
C SER A 55 0.09 0.83 -12.32
N PHE A 56 -1.15 0.33 -12.28
CA PHE A 56 -1.88 0.12 -11.02
C PHE A 56 -1.24 -0.96 -10.17
N VAL A 57 -1.07 -2.17 -10.72
CA VAL A 57 -0.48 -3.32 -10.00
C VAL A 57 0.88 -2.96 -9.44
N GLY A 58 1.74 -2.33 -10.24
CA GLY A 58 3.08 -1.91 -9.82
C GLY A 58 3.08 -0.86 -8.71
N LYS A 59 2.15 0.11 -8.74
CA LYS A 59 2.04 1.15 -7.71
C LYS A 59 1.43 0.63 -6.41
N PHE A 60 0.40 -0.21 -6.51
CA PHE A 60 -0.23 -0.88 -5.37
C PHE A 60 0.80 -1.73 -4.63
N SER A 61 1.51 -2.59 -5.37
CA SER A 61 2.58 -3.45 -4.85
C SER A 61 3.65 -2.65 -4.14
N ARG A 62 4.12 -1.57 -4.78
CA ARG A 62 5.19 -0.73 -4.23
C ARG A 62 4.78 -0.03 -2.94
N MET A 63 3.60 0.59 -2.92
CA MET A 63 3.11 1.26 -1.71
C MET A 63 2.94 0.27 -0.57
N GLN A 64 2.38 -0.91 -0.85
CA GLN A 64 2.22 -1.98 0.14
C GLN A 64 3.57 -2.42 0.71
N ASP A 65 4.53 -2.75 -0.15
CA ASP A 65 5.88 -3.19 0.23
C ASP A 65 6.61 -2.13 1.05
N THR A 66 6.61 -0.87 0.60
CA THR A 66 7.26 0.21 1.34
C THR A 66 6.58 0.44 2.69
N THR A 67 5.26 0.33 2.76
CA THR A 67 4.51 0.52 4.02
C THR A 67 4.82 -0.59 5.02
N MET A 68 4.69 -1.86 4.61
CA MET A 68 4.87 -3.01 5.50
C MET A 68 6.33 -3.31 5.83
N ASP A 69 7.21 -3.33 4.83
CA ASP A 69 8.56 -3.84 5.00
C ASP A 69 9.55 -2.74 5.45
N LYS A 70 9.15 -1.46 5.36
CA LYS A 70 10.03 -0.32 5.70
C LYS A 70 9.41 0.69 6.66
N LEU A 71 8.26 1.27 6.31
CA LEU A 71 7.66 2.35 7.10
C LEU A 71 7.23 1.86 8.47
N LEU A 72 6.49 0.76 8.54
CA LEU A 72 5.98 0.23 9.80
C LEU A 72 7.11 -0.17 10.77
N PRO A 73 8.14 -0.95 10.39
CA PRO A 73 9.27 -1.24 11.27
C PRO A 73 10.02 0.03 11.72
N ALA A 74 10.23 0.99 10.81
CA ALA A 74 10.91 2.24 11.15
C ALA A 74 10.10 3.07 12.15
N PHE A 75 8.77 3.11 11.99
CA PHE A 75 7.86 3.77 12.90
C PHE A 75 7.87 3.12 14.28
N LEU A 76 7.73 1.79 14.35
CA LEU A 76 7.76 1.04 15.61
C LEU A 76 9.07 1.30 16.37
N THR A 77 10.20 1.22 15.67
CA THR A 77 11.51 1.53 16.24
C THR A 77 11.57 2.97 16.77
N ALA A 78 11.04 3.95 16.04
CA ALA A 78 11.05 5.36 16.44
C ALA A 78 10.21 5.66 17.69
N ILE A 79 9.17 4.85 17.96
CA ILE A 79 8.37 4.96 19.18
C ILE A 79 8.88 4.06 20.33
N GLY A 80 10.03 3.40 20.15
CA GLY A 80 10.67 2.55 21.16
C GLY A 80 10.13 1.12 21.22
N GLU A 81 9.31 0.71 20.26
CA GLU A 81 8.86 -0.67 20.12
C GLU A 81 9.96 -1.55 19.49
N ARG A 82 9.90 -2.85 19.78
CA ARG A 82 10.80 -3.83 19.15
C ARG A 82 10.19 -4.33 17.85
N ASN A 83 10.99 -4.41 16.80
CA ASN A 83 10.58 -5.08 15.57
C ASN A 83 10.54 -6.60 15.78
N GLY A 84 9.50 -7.23 15.25
CA GLY A 84 9.36 -8.68 15.16
C GLY A 84 9.20 -9.14 13.71
N THR A 85 8.55 -10.29 13.53
CA THR A 85 8.12 -10.74 12.20
C THR A 85 7.13 -9.75 11.58
N VAL A 86 6.85 -9.88 10.27
CA VAL A 86 5.84 -9.04 9.60
C VAL A 86 4.50 -9.13 10.31
N LEU A 87 4.08 -10.35 10.69
CA LEU A 87 2.83 -10.57 11.44
C LEU A 87 2.88 -9.91 12.82
N ASP A 88 3.99 -10.01 13.56
CA ASP A 88 4.11 -9.34 14.87
C ASP A 88 3.98 -7.83 14.74
N ASN A 89 4.61 -7.25 13.71
CA ASN A 89 4.55 -5.81 13.45
C ASN A 89 3.13 -5.37 13.06
N LEU A 90 2.42 -6.15 12.24
CA LEU A 90 1.02 -5.89 11.88
C LEU A 90 0.09 -5.99 13.10
N ASN A 91 0.24 -7.04 13.92
CA ASN A 91 -0.50 -7.19 15.17
C ASN A 91 -0.23 -6.02 16.12
N ARG A 92 0.99 -5.47 16.13
CA ARG A 92 1.31 -4.27 16.91
C ARG A 92 0.64 -3.03 16.33
N ALA A 93 0.64 -2.86 15.00
CA ALA A 93 -0.02 -1.77 14.30
C ALA A 93 -1.55 -1.78 14.54
N GLU A 94 -2.17 -2.96 14.54
CA GLU A 94 -3.58 -3.15 14.85
C GLU A 94 -3.90 -2.73 16.29
N LYS A 95 -3.09 -3.16 17.27
CA LYS A 95 -3.22 -2.71 18.67
C LYS A 95 -3.04 -1.20 18.86
N LEU A 96 -2.31 -0.54 17.95
CA LEU A 96 -2.13 0.92 17.94
C LEU A 96 -3.23 1.64 17.16
N GLY A 97 -4.13 0.91 16.49
CA GLY A 97 -5.22 1.45 15.68
C GLY A 97 -4.79 1.97 14.31
N PHE A 98 -3.64 1.54 13.79
CA PHE A 98 -3.16 1.95 12.45
C PHE A 98 -3.60 1.01 11.34
N VAL A 99 -3.97 -0.22 11.69
CA VAL A 99 -4.47 -1.26 10.79
C VAL A 99 -5.76 -1.80 11.41
N SER A 100 -6.79 -2.06 10.61
CA SER A 100 -8.04 -2.62 11.15
C SER A 100 -7.98 -4.12 11.39
N ASP A 101 -7.19 -4.84 10.57
CA ASP A 101 -7.10 -6.31 10.56
C ASP A 101 -5.74 -6.76 10.00
N ALA A 102 -4.89 -7.35 10.85
CA ALA A 102 -3.58 -7.85 10.43
C ALA A 102 -3.66 -8.99 9.38
N ASP A 103 -4.69 -9.85 9.44
CA ASP A 103 -4.87 -10.95 8.50
C ASP A 103 -5.27 -10.44 7.12
N ALA A 104 -6.09 -9.38 7.05
CA ALA A 104 -6.41 -8.71 5.80
C ALA A 104 -5.16 -8.16 5.10
N TRP A 105 -4.19 -7.66 5.86
CA TRP A 105 -2.90 -7.18 5.33
C TRP A 105 -2.00 -8.31 4.83
N LEU A 106 -2.01 -9.48 5.49
CA LEU A 106 -1.35 -10.67 4.96
C LEU A 106 -2.02 -11.15 3.66
N ALA A 107 -3.35 -11.18 3.62
CA ALA A 107 -4.10 -11.52 2.42
C ALA A 107 -3.83 -10.54 1.27
N MET A 108 -3.67 -9.26 1.57
CA MET A 108 -3.24 -8.23 0.62
C MET A 108 -1.88 -8.57 0.00
N ARG A 109 -0.93 -9.07 0.80
CA ARG A 109 0.42 -9.46 0.31
C ARG A 109 0.34 -10.64 -0.65
N MET A 110 -0.54 -11.60 -0.38
CA MET A 110 -0.80 -12.73 -1.28
C MET A 110 -1.46 -12.26 -2.59
N LEU A 111 -2.45 -11.38 -2.50
CA LEU A 111 -3.11 -10.80 -3.67
C LEU A 111 -2.11 -10.05 -4.56
N ARG A 112 -1.22 -9.26 -3.96
CA ARG A 112 -0.11 -8.62 -4.67
C ARG A 112 0.74 -9.63 -5.41
N ASN A 113 1.18 -10.69 -4.73
CA ASN A 113 2.06 -11.70 -5.35
C ASN A 113 1.37 -12.33 -6.57
N ARG A 114 0.08 -12.63 -6.47
CA ARG A 114 -0.73 -13.11 -7.59
C ARG A 114 -0.76 -12.09 -8.73
N LEU A 115 -1.14 -10.84 -8.48
CA LEU A 115 -1.24 -9.80 -9.52
C LEU A 115 0.10 -9.48 -10.20
N VAL A 116 1.24 -9.67 -9.53
CA VAL A 116 2.58 -9.36 -10.07
C VAL A 116 3.21 -10.56 -10.79
N HIS A 117 2.97 -11.78 -10.32
CA HIS A 117 3.73 -12.97 -10.76
C HIS A 117 2.90 -14.04 -11.46
N GLU A 118 1.61 -14.13 -11.15
CA GLU A 118 0.71 -15.09 -11.78
C GLU A 118 -0.01 -14.33 -12.90
N TYR A 119 0.37 -14.58 -14.15
CA TYR A 119 -0.38 -14.06 -15.29
C TYR A 119 -1.81 -14.63 -15.19
N VAL A 120 -2.79 -13.79 -14.82
CA VAL A 120 -4.18 -14.23 -14.63
C VAL A 120 -4.85 -14.27 -16.00
N GLU A 121 -4.95 -15.47 -16.57
CA GLU A 121 -5.50 -15.67 -17.92
C GLU A 121 -7.03 -15.57 -17.97
N ASP A 122 -7.73 -15.92 -16.88
CA ASP A 122 -9.18 -15.81 -16.81
C ASP A 122 -9.61 -14.36 -16.50
N PRO A 123 -10.34 -13.67 -17.40
CA PRO A 123 -10.80 -12.31 -17.19
C PRO A 123 -11.67 -12.17 -15.92
N ALA A 124 -12.46 -13.17 -15.56
CA ALA A 124 -13.30 -13.13 -14.36
C ALA A 124 -12.45 -13.17 -13.08
N GLU A 125 -11.40 -13.99 -13.06
CA GLU A 125 -10.45 -14.03 -11.94
C GLU A 125 -9.66 -12.72 -11.84
N LEU A 126 -9.23 -12.17 -12.97
CA LEU A 126 -8.52 -10.88 -13.02
C LEU A 126 -9.40 -9.75 -12.49
N ALA A 127 -10.65 -9.68 -12.95
CA ALA A 127 -11.63 -8.72 -12.48
C ALA A 127 -11.85 -8.79 -10.96
N ALA A 128 -12.02 -10.01 -10.42
CA ALA A 128 -12.19 -10.23 -8.98
C ALA A 128 -10.93 -9.81 -8.18
N ALA A 129 -9.74 -10.15 -8.67
CA ALA A 129 -8.48 -9.79 -8.04
C ALA A 129 -8.26 -8.26 -8.03
N LEU A 130 -8.56 -7.58 -9.15
CA LEU A 130 -8.43 -6.13 -9.26
C LEU A 130 -9.45 -5.38 -8.43
N THR A 131 -10.70 -5.86 -8.37
CA THR A 131 -11.73 -5.33 -7.46
C THR A 131 -11.22 -5.38 -6.03
N LYS A 132 -10.73 -6.54 -5.59
CA LYS A 132 -10.19 -6.70 -4.24
C LYS A 132 -8.99 -5.79 -3.99
N ALA A 133 -8.08 -5.64 -4.95
CA ALA A 133 -6.93 -4.77 -4.80
C ALA A 133 -7.34 -3.30 -4.70
N ARG A 134 -8.29 -2.85 -5.52
CA ARG A 134 -8.89 -1.50 -5.47
C ARG A 134 -9.49 -1.23 -4.09
N ASP A 135 -10.28 -2.16 -3.57
CA ASP A 135 -10.99 -1.99 -2.30
C ASP A 135 -10.03 -1.98 -1.08
N LEU A 136 -8.80 -2.47 -1.25
CA LEU A 136 -7.73 -2.40 -0.26
C LEU A 136 -6.88 -1.13 -0.32
N VAL A 137 -7.00 -0.31 -1.38
CA VAL A 137 -6.27 0.97 -1.49
C VAL A 137 -6.61 1.94 -0.36
N PRO A 138 -7.90 2.14 0.02
CA PRO A 138 -8.24 3.00 1.15
C PRO A 138 -7.59 2.57 2.47
N GLU A 139 -7.48 1.26 2.72
CA GLU A 139 -6.85 0.71 3.93
C GLU A 139 -5.35 1.04 3.97
N LEU A 140 -4.63 0.86 2.86
CA LEU A 140 -3.21 1.25 2.73
C LEU A 140 -3.00 2.74 3.02
N LYS A 141 -3.88 3.58 2.47
CA LYS A 141 -3.81 5.02 2.62
C LYS A 141 -4.10 5.45 4.05
N GLN A 142 -5.13 4.88 4.68
CA GLN A 142 -5.51 5.17 6.06
C GLN A 142 -4.38 4.79 7.03
N CYS A 143 -3.75 3.63 6.86
CA CYS A 143 -2.60 3.23 7.67
C CYS A 143 -1.43 4.23 7.56
N TYR A 144 -1.08 4.61 6.33
CA TYR A 144 -0.08 5.66 6.10
C TYR A 144 -0.44 6.98 6.79
N GLU A 145 -1.67 7.47 6.61
CA GLU A 145 -2.14 8.73 7.18
C GLU A 145 -2.16 8.70 8.71
N ALA A 146 -2.55 7.58 9.31
CA ALA A 146 -2.56 7.41 10.76
C ALA A 146 -1.13 7.43 11.35
N ILE A 147 -0.19 6.72 10.71
CA ILE A 147 1.23 6.74 11.09
C ILE A 147 1.79 8.16 10.94
N GLN A 148 1.51 8.83 9.82
CA GLN A 148 1.97 10.21 9.59
C GLN A 148 1.42 11.17 10.65
N HIS A 149 0.11 11.08 10.94
CA HIS A 149 -0.54 11.91 11.93
C HIS A 149 0.09 11.72 13.32
N TYR A 150 0.31 10.46 13.72
CA TYR A 150 0.98 10.15 14.98
C TYR A 150 2.40 10.73 15.02
N ALA A 151 3.20 10.50 13.97
CA ALA A 151 4.58 10.96 13.91
C ALA A 151 4.67 12.49 14.00
N ARG A 152 3.83 13.22 13.27
CA ARG A 152 3.75 14.70 13.34
C ARG A 152 3.46 15.23 14.74
N LYS A 153 2.68 14.49 15.53
CA LYS A 153 2.27 14.90 16.87
C LYS A 153 3.32 14.56 17.93
N HIS A 154 4.11 13.50 17.77
CA HIS A 154 4.94 12.96 18.84
C HIS A 154 6.43 12.81 18.53
N ILE A 155 6.83 12.87 17.26
CA ILE A 155 8.22 12.61 16.84
C ILE A 155 8.79 13.90 16.24
N PRO A 156 9.89 14.45 16.79
CA PRO A 156 10.51 15.65 16.23
C PRO A 156 10.94 15.45 14.77
N ASP A 157 10.67 16.45 13.94
CA ASP A 157 11.16 16.48 12.56
C ASP A 157 12.58 17.04 12.51
N HIS A 158 13.53 16.18 12.14
CA HIS A 158 14.94 16.51 12.00
C HIS A 158 15.38 16.65 10.53
N THR A 159 14.43 16.76 9.59
CA THR A 159 14.73 16.94 8.16
C THR A 159 15.10 18.39 7.78
N SER A 160 14.91 19.36 8.68
CA SER A 160 15.21 20.79 8.43
C SER A 160 16.61 21.25 8.80
N THR A 161 17.54 20.38 9.21
CA THR A 161 18.94 20.78 9.35
C THR A 161 19.62 20.72 7.98
N LYS A 162 19.59 21.86 7.27
CA LYS A 162 20.47 22.15 6.12
C LYS A 162 21.93 21.92 6.49
#